data_AF-A0A2D5E9N2-F1
#
_entry.id   AF-A0A2D5E9N2-F1
#
_cell.length_a   1.000
_cell.length_b   1.000
_cell.length_c   1.000
_cell.angle_alpha   90.00
_cell.angle_beta   90.00
_cell.angle_gamma   90.00
#
_symmetry.space_group_name_H-M   'P 1'
#
loop_
_entity.id
_entity.type
_entity.pdbx_description
1 polymer ?
#
loop_
_entity_poly.entity_id
_entity_poly.type
_entity_poly.pdbx_seq_one_letter_code
_entity_poly.pdbx_strand_id
1 'polypeptide(L)'
;MSSEQADVRSIEGIDRFRATLAGFVDAGRAALLEAESDLDRMVLWLDSERMTHWKAQVRRRQELVTRAKSEVYRKQTQSSAKGGRAGDADERRNLRRAEERLEEARRRMAATKAWIRQLERERTLFKASVSPFATTVDHDLPHAVGLLRRMSENLEAYISMPPPDLGRLMSAPSDAGSSTRRTGASIASNKSEEAGESGESGATKSTESENERDEKDGDSWE
;
A
#
# COMPACT_ATOMS: atom_id res chain seq x y z
N MET A 1 -22.22 32.99 -35.52
CA MET A 1 -21.64 31.92 -34.68
C MET A 1 -20.65 31.17 -35.55
N SER A 2 -19.40 31.62 -35.53
CA SER A 2 -18.34 31.08 -36.38
C SER A 2 -17.99 29.68 -35.86
N SER A 3 -18.12 28.68 -36.73
CA SER A 3 -17.60 27.35 -36.51
C SER A 3 -16.08 27.46 -36.31
N GLU A 4 -15.64 27.31 -35.07
CA GLU A 4 -14.24 27.23 -34.70
C GLU A 4 -13.74 25.86 -35.19
N GLN A 5 -13.05 25.84 -36.33
CA GLN A 5 -12.48 24.62 -36.90
C GLN A 5 -11.37 24.13 -35.98
N ALA A 6 -11.45 22.87 -35.54
CA ALA A 6 -10.39 22.25 -34.75
C ALA A 6 -9.20 21.90 -35.66
N ASP A 7 -8.04 22.57 -35.48
CA ASP A 7 -6.76 22.22 -36.14
C ASP A 7 -6.15 20.98 -35.47
N VAL A 8 -6.67 19.79 -35.82
CA VAL A 8 -6.17 18.51 -35.28
C VAL A 8 -4.99 18.03 -36.13
N ARG A 9 -3.77 18.27 -35.65
CA ARG A 9 -2.54 17.93 -36.39
C ARG A 9 -2.18 16.44 -36.39
N SER A 10 -2.61 15.67 -35.38
CA SER A 10 -2.39 14.21 -35.31
C SER A 10 -3.20 13.55 -34.17
N ILE A 11 -4.12 12.64 -34.51
CA ILE A 11 -4.84 11.79 -33.53
C ILE A 11 -3.90 10.70 -32.98
N GLU A 12 -3.06 10.14 -33.83
CA GLU A 12 -2.03 9.15 -33.46
C GLU A 12 -1.11 9.67 -32.35
N GLY A 13 -0.79 10.97 -32.35
CA GLY A 13 -0.02 11.60 -31.28
C GLY A 13 -0.71 11.54 -29.91
N ILE A 14 -2.04 11.66 -29.87
CA ILE A 14 -2.84 11.58 -28.64
C ILE A 14 -2.85 10.14 -28.12
N ASP A 15 -3.07 9.16 -29.00
CA ASP A 15 -3.04 7.74 -28.63
C ASP A 15 -1.66 7.29 -28.16
N ARG A 16 -0.59 7.74 -28.83
CA ARG A 16 0.78 7.46 -28.41
C ARG A 16 1.07 8.05 -27.04
N PHE A 17 0.69 9.31 -26.80
CA PHE A 17 0.86 9.95 -25.50
C PHE A 17 0.07 9.21 -24.41
N ARG A 18 -1.19 8.83 -24.68
CA ARG A 18 -2.01 8.03 -23.77
C ARG A 18 -1.32 6.72 -23.40
N ALA A 19 -0.78 5.99 -24.38
CA ALA A 19 -0.08 4.74 -24.15
C ALA A 19 1.18 4.94 -23.28
N THR A 20 1.98 5.97 -23.58
CA THR A 20 3.16 6.29 -22.76
C THR A 20 2.79 6.73 -21.35
N LEU A 21 1.67 7.45 -21.18
CA LEU A 21 1.20 7.91 -19.88
C LEU A 21 0.68 6.74 -19.04
N ALA A 22 -0.02 5.79 -19.64
CA ALA A 22 -0.43 4.55 -18.96
C ALA A 22 0.79 3.74 -18.49
N GLY A 23 1.80 3.58 -19.35
CA GLY A 23 3.05 2.92 -18.97
C GLY A 23 3.81 3.65 -17.86
N PHE A 24 3.78 4.99 -17.85
CA PHE A 24 4.34 5.79 -16.76
C PHE A 24 3.60 5.58 -15.44
N VAL A 25 2.26 5.48 -15.46
CA VAL A 25 1.47 5.19 -14.25
C VAL A 25 1.86 3.85 -13.65
N ASP A 26 1.96 2.80 -14.47
CA ASP A 26 2.33 1.46 -14.00
C ASP A 26 3.76 1.45 -13.43
N ALA A 27 4.71 2.08 -14.13
CA ALA A 27 6.09 2.21 -13.66
C ALA A 27 6.19 3.03 -12.36
N GLY A 28 5.40 4.12 -12.25
CA GLY A 28 5.33 4.96 -11.07
C GLY A 28 4.82 4.19 -9.86
N ARG A 29 3.71 3.45 -10.01
CA ARG A 29 3.16 2.59 -8.94
C ARG A 29 4.15 1.53 -8.49
N ALA A 30 4.79 0.86 -9.44
CA ALA A 30 5.77 -0.17 -9.13
C ALA A 30 6.96 0.39 -8.34
N ALA A 31 7.53 1.51 -8.78
CA ALA A 31 8.65 2.17 -8.11
C ALA A 31 8.29 2.64 -6.69
N LEU A 32 7.07 3.16 -6.49
CA LEU A 32 6.58 3.55 -5.17
C LEU A 32 6.43 2.36 -4.22
N LEU A 33 5.80 1.29 -4.70
CA LEU A 33 5.60 0.08 -3.91
C LEU A 33 6.93 -0.58 -3.52
N GLU A 34 7.89 -0.63 -4.45
CA GLU A 34 9.23 -1.17 -4.21
C GLU A 34 9.96 -0.35 -3.12
N ALA A 35 9.99 0.98 -3.26
CA ALA A 35 10.65 1.85 -2.30
C ALA A 35 10.02 1.77 -0.89
N GLU A 36 8.69 1.72 -0.80
CA GLU A 36 8.00 1.54 0.48
C GLU A 36 8.28 0.16 1.09
N SER A 37 8.26 -0.89 0.27
CA SER A 37 8.50 -2.26 0.72
C SER A 37 9.91 -2.43 1.27
N ASP A 38 10.91 -1.84 0.61
CA ASP A 38 12.30 -1.89 1.06
C ASP A 38 12.47 -1.19 2.41
N LEU A 39 11.86 -0.01 2.61
CA LEU A 39 11.88 0.68 3.90
C LEU A 39 11.23 -0.15 5.01
N ASP A 40 10.04 -0.70 4.74
CA ASP A 40 9.29 -1.52 5.69
C ASP A 40 10.09 -2.77 6.06
N ARG A 41 10.71 -3.43 5.08
CA ARG A 41 11.58 -4.58 5.28
C ARG A 41 12.82 -4.23 6.10
N MET A 42 13.46 -3.10 5.84
CA MET A 42 14.65 -2.68 6.59
C MET A 42 14.32 -2.38 8.05
N VAL A 43 13.21 -1.70 8.32
CA VAL A 43 12.74 -1.44 9.69
C VAL A 43 12.45 -2.76 10.40
N LEU A 44 11.69 -3.65 9.75
CA LEU A 44 11.36 -4.97 10.31
C LEU A 44 12.61 -5.79 10.60
N TRP A 45 13.58 -5.81 9.69
CA TRP A 45 14.85 -6.53 9.86
C TRP A 45 15.68 -5.98 11.03
N LEU A 46 15.75 -4.65 11.19
CA LEU A 46 16.45 -4.03 12.30
C LEU A 46 15.80 -4.36 13.64
N ASP A 47 14.47 -4.25 13.73
CA ASP A 47 13.73 -4.43 14.97
C ASP A 47 13.61 -5.92 15.39
N SER A 48 13.24 -6.80 14.46
CA SER A 48 13.04 -8.22 14.76
C SER A 48 14.37 -8.98 14.82
N GLU A 49 15.19 -8.93 13.77
CA GLU A 49 16.37 -9.77 13.66
C GLU A 49 17.59 -9.14 14.33
N ARG A 50 17.95 -7.91 13.98
CA ARG A 50 19.21 -7.30 14.46
C ARG A 50 19.15 -7.01 15.96
N MET A 51 18.04 -6.48 16.45
CA MET A 51 17.90 -6.21 17.88
C MET A 51 17.97 -7.52 18.70
N THR A 52 17.30 -8.57 18.25
CA THR A 52 17.34 -9.90 18.88
C THR A 52 18.76 -10.48 18.85
N HIS A 53 19.43 -10.39 17.70
CA HIS A 53 20.83 -10.81 17.57
C HIS A 53 21.73 -10.10 18.58
N TRP A 54 21.66 -8.77 18.69
CA TRP A 54 22.53 -8.03 19.61
C TRP A 54 22.19 -8.28 21.07
N LYS A 55 20.92 -8.44 21.44
CA LYS A 55 20.51 -8.89 22.78
C LYS A 55 21.16 -10.23 23.15
N ALA A 56 21.08 -11.21 22.24
CA ALA A 56 21.70 -12.52 22.44
C ALA A 56 23.23 -12.44 22.52
N GLN A 57 23.87 -11.62 21.68
CA GLN A 57 25.32 -11.39 21.72
C GLN A 57 25.77 -10.75 23.04
N VAL A 58 25.02 -9.76 23.54
CA VAL A 58 25.33 -9.12 24.83
C VAL A 58 25.24 -10.15 25.97
N ARG A 59 24.17 -10.96 26.01
CA ARG A 59 24.03 -12.03 27.01
C ARG A 59 25.21 -13.02 26.95
N ARG A 60 25.52 -13.55 25.77
CA ARG A 60 26.62 -14.51 25.58
C ARG A 60 27.98 -13.92 25.97
N ARG A 61 28.26 -12.68 25.59
CA ARG A 61 29.51 -12.00 25.94
C ARG A 61 29.58 -11.66 27.43
N GLN A 62 28.46 -11.38 28.07
CA GLN A 62 28.38 -11.19 29.52
C GLN A 62 28.74 -12.48 30.26
N GLU A 63 28.22 -13.62 29.82
CA GLU A 63 28.57 -14.94 30.38
C GLU A 63 30.08 -15.24 30.22
N LEU A 64 30.68 -14.89 29.07
CA LEU A 64 32.12 -15.02 28.84
C LEU A 64 32.95 -14.12 29.77
N VAL A 65 32.51 -12.90 30.04
CA VAL A 65 33.16 -12.02 31.02
C VAL A 65 33.08 -12.63 32.41
N THR A 66 31.91 -13.13 32.84
CA THR A 66 31.76 -13.80 34.14
C THR A 66 32.69 -15.02 34.25
N ARG A 67 32.79 -15.83 33.19
CA ARG A 67 33.74 -16.96 33.14
C ARG A 67 35.19 -16.48 33.20
N ALA A 68 35.57 -15.45 32.46
CA ALA A 68 36.93 -14.92 32.52
C ALA A 68 37.29 -14.38 33.91
N LYS A 69 36.33 -13.76 34.62
CA LYS A 69 36.50 -13.31 36.02
C LYS A 69 36.72 -14.49 36.97
N SER A 70 35.96 -15.57 36.82
CA SER A 70 36.14 -16.76 37.66
C SER A 70 37.48 -17.46 37.39
N GLU A 71 37.97 -17.47 36.14
CA GLU A 71 39.29 -17.99 35.79
C GLU A 71 40.43 -17.19 36.44
N VAL A 72 40.36 -15.85 36.38
CA VAL A 72 41.31 -14.96 37.09
C VAL A 72 41.29 -15.25 38.59
N TYR A 73 40.11 -15.32 39.21
CA TYR A 73 39.97 -15.59 40.63
C TYR A 73 40.53 -16.97 41.01
N ARG A 74 40.22 -18.00 40.22
CA ARG A 74 40.72 -19.37 40.41
C ARG A 74 42.25 -19.41 40.39
N LYS A 75 42.89 -18.74 39.42
CA LYS A 75 44.35 -18.65 39.31
C LYS A 75 44.98 -17.86 40.46
N GLN A 76 44.30 -16.85 40.99
CA GLN A 76 44.77 -16.08 42.15
C GLN A 76 44.70 -16.86 43.46
N THR A 77 43.69 -17.71 43.63
CA THR A 77 43.50 -18.53 44.83
C THR A 77 44.29 -19.84 44.80
N GLN A 78 44.64 -20.34 43.61
CA GLN A 78 45.56 -21.48 43.46
C GLN A 78 46.96 -21.08 43.92
N SER A 79 47.36 -21.57 45.11
CA SER A 79 48.72 -21.47 45.60
C SER A 79 49.67 -22.22 44.66
N SER A 80 50.77 -21.58 44.24
CA SER A 80 51.79 -22.28 43.44
C SER A 80 52.46 -23.34 44.32
N ALA A 81 52.64 -24.54 43.78
CA ALA A 81 53.35 -25.65 44.43
C ALA A 81 54.79 -25.29 44.91
N LYS A 82 55.33 -24.14 44.49
CA LYS A 82 56.65 -23.62 44.86
C LYS A 82 56.61 -22.42 45.83
N GLY A 83 55.46 -22.14 46.47
CA GLY A 83 55.32 -21.09 47.48
C GLY A 83 55.20 -19.64 46.94
N GLY A 84 55.01 -19.47 45.64
CA GLY A 84 54.80 -18.17 44.99
C GLY A 84 53.37 -17.95 44.50
N ARG A 85 53.01 -16.71 44.18
CA ARG A 85 51.75 -16.41 43.48
C ARG A 85 51.91 -16.80 42.00
N ALA A 86 51.03 -17.65 41.46
CA ALA A 86 51.05 -17.96 40.03
C ALA A 86 50.79 -16.68 39.22
N GLY A 87 51.52 -16.48 38.11
CA GLY A 87 51.31 -15.33 37.23
C GLY A 87 49.91 -15.39 36.59
N ASP A 88 49.09 -14.36 36.81
CA ASP A 88 47.72 -14.24 36.30
C ASP A 88 47.60 -13.28 35.10
N ALA A 89 48.74 -12.99 34.45
CA ALA A 89 48.83 -12.01 33.37
C ALA A 89 47.99 -12.40 32.14
N ASP A 90 47.98 -13.69 31.77
CA ASP A 90 47.23 -14.19 30.63
C ASP A 90 45.73 -14.17 30.88
N GLU A 91 45.29 -14.58 32.07
CA GLU A 91 43.88 -14.56 32.46
C GLU A 91 43.36 -13.11 32.54
N ARG A 92 44.14 -12.18 33.10
CA ARG A 92 43.79 -10.75 33.10
C ARG A 92 43.70 -10.18 31.69
N ARG A 93 44.59 -10.59 30.79
CA ARG A 93 44.53 -10.18 29.38
C ARG A 93 43.30 -10.74 28.68
N ASN A 94 42.93 -11.99 28.96
CA ASN A 94 41.72 -12.61 28.42
C ASN A 94 40.44 -11.95 28.98
N LEU A 95 40.43 -11.56 30.27
CA LEU A 95 39.35 -10.79 30.86
C LEU A 95 39.17 -9.45 30.16
N ARG A 96 40.24 -8.66 29.98
CA ARG A 96 40.18 -7.39 29.24
C ARG A 96 39.59 -7.55 27.84
N ARG A 97 40.05 -8.55 27.09
CA ARG A 97 39.50 -8.85 25.75
C ARG A 97 38.03 -9.22 25.77
N ALA A 98 37.57 -9.94 26.80
CA ALA A 98 36.16 -10.29 26.95
C ALA A 98 35.31 -9.05 27.26
N GLU A 99 35.82 -8.14 28.11
CA GLU A 99 35.17 -6.88 28.46
C GLU A 99 35.08 -5.94 27.24
N GLU A 100 36.16 -5.76 26.49
CA GLU A 100 36.17 -4.97 25.24
C GLU A 100 35.13 -5.47 24.23
N ARG A 101 35.02 -6.80 24.06
CA ARG A 101 34.02 -7.41 23.18
C ARG A 101 32.60 -7.17 23.70
N LEU A 102 32.38 -7.25 25.00
CA LEU A 102 31.06 -6.98 25.59
C LEU A 102 30.66 -5.51 25.35
N GLU A 103 31.58 -4.57 25.56
CA GLU A 103 31.37 -3.15 25.29
C GLU A 103 31.07 -2.88 23.81
N GLU A 104 31.80 -3.52 22.90
CA GLU A 104 31.51 -3.45 21.47
C GLU A 104 30.08 -3.91 21.16
N ALA A 105 29.64 -5.06 21.70
CA ALA A 105 28.28 -5.55 21.48
C ALA A 105 27.22 -4.60 22.04
N ARG A 106 27.45 -4.01 23.21
CA ARG A 106 26.56 -2.99 23.81
C ARG A 106 26.50 -1.73 22.94
N ARG A 107 27.64 -1.26 22.42
CA ARG A 107 27.68 -0.12 21.48
C ARG A 107 26.91 -0.42 20.20
N ARG A 108 27.09 -1.61 19.61
CA ARG A 108 26.36 -2.03 18.41
C ARG A 108 24.85 -2.16 18.66
N MET A 109 24.45 -2.66 19.83
CA MET A 109 23.05 -2.71 20.26
C MET A 109 22.44 -1.31 20.39
N ALA A 110 23.14 -0.39 21.07
CA ALA A 110 22.71 1.00 21.22
C ALA A 110 22.61 1.72 19.87
N ALA A 111 23.59 1.51 18.98
CA ALA A 111 23.57 2.02 17.62
C ALA A 111 22.37 1.46 16.84
N THR A 112 22.08 0.16 16.93
CA THR A 112 20.91 -0.46 16.29
C THR A 112 19.61 0.19 16.76
N LYS A 113 19.45 0.42 18.08
CA LYS A 113 18.28 1.12 18.64
C LYS A 113 18.19 2.59 18.17
N ALA A 114 19.32 3.26 17.98
CA ALA A 114 19.34 4.60 17.41
C ALA A 114 18.91 4.60 15.93
N TRP A 115 19.42 3.65 15.15
CA TRP A 115 19.06 3.48 13.74
C TRP A 115 17.60 3.12 13.53
N ILE A 116 17.01 2.27 14.37
CA ILE A 116 15.56 1.97 14.32
C ILE A 116 14.75 3.26 14.43
N ARG A 117 15.01 4.07 15.48
CA ARG A 117 14.32 5.35 15.69
C ARG A 117 14.58 6.36 14.57
N GLN A 118 15.78 6.37 13.99
CA GLN A 118 16.08 7.23 12.85
C GLN A 118 15.28 6.78 11.62
N LEU A 119 15.33 5.49 11.27
CA LEU A 119 14.65 4.96 10.10
C LEU A 119 13.13 5.13 10.19
N GLU A 120 12.52 4.93 11.36
CA GLU A 120 11.07 5.16 11.53
C GLU A 120 10.66 6.60 11.24
N ARG A 121 11.50 7.57 11.66
CA ARG A 121 11.28 8.98 11.35
C ARG A 121 11.45 9.25 9.86
N GLU A 122 12.56 8.80 9.27
CA GLU A 122 12.83 8.99 7.84
C GLU A 122 11.77 8.30 6.97
N ARG A 123 11.30 7.12 7.36
CA ARG A 123 10.19 6.41 6.71
C ARG A 123 8.91 7.25 6.72
N THR A 124 8.58 7.85 7.86
CA THR A 124 7.38 8.70 7.98
C THR A 124 7.51 9.95 7.09
N LEU A 125 8.69 10.58 7.08
CA LEU A 125 8.98 11.72 6.22
C LEU A 125 8.94 11.36 4.73
N PHE A 126 9.51 10.20 4.37
CA PHE A 126 9.47 9.67 3.01
C PHE A 126 8.03 9.49 2.54
N LYS A 127 7.19 8.77 3.31
CA LYS A 127 5.77 8.57 2.97
C LYS A 127 5.02 9.88 2.83
N ALA A 128 5.28 10.86 3.71
CA ALA A 128 4.69 12.19 3.61
C ALA A 128 5.15 12.93 2.34
N SER A 129 6.44 12.87 1.99
CA SER A 129 7.00 13.54 0.80
C SER A 129 6.50 12.95 -0.52
N VAL A 130 6.20 11.66 -0.52
CA VAL A 130 5.79 10.90 -1.72
C VAL A 130 4.27 10.83 -1.88
N SER A 131 3.50 11.06 -0.80
CA SER A 131 2.04 11.00 -0.81
C SER A 131 1.36 11.83 -1.92
N PRO A 132 1.79 13.06 -2.26
CA PRO A 132 1.21 13.80 -3.37
C PRO A 132 1.45 13.10 -4.71
N PHE A 133 2.67 12.60 -4.93
CA PHE A 133 2.99 11.87 -6.16
C PHE A 133 2.21 10.56 -6.26
N ALA A 134 2.08 9.81 -5.17
CA ALA A 134 1.24 8.62 -5.11
C ALA A 134 -0.22 8.95 -5.51
N THR A 135 -0.78 10.03 -4.96
CA THR A 135 -2.13 10.50 -5.31
C THR A 135 -2.26 10.84 -6.80
N THR A 136 -1.28 11.54 -7.37
CA THR A 136 -1.31 11.88 -8.80
C THR A 136 -1.27 10.64 -9.68
N VAL A 137 -0.42 9.67 -9.34
CA VAL A 137 -0.28 8.42 -10.09
C VAL A 137 -1.52 7.54 -9.95
N ASP A 138 -2.17 7.55 -8.79
CA ASP A 138 -3.33 6.69 -8.53
C ASP A 138 -4.66 7.23 -9.02
N HIS A 139 -4.83 8.55 -9.07
CA HIS A 139 -6.09 9.20 -9.44
C HIS A 139 -5.97 10.11 -10.66
N ASP A 140 -5.10 11.12 -10.60
CA ASP A 140 -5.08 12.21 -11.59
C ASP A 140 -4.65 11.71 -12.98
N LEU A 141 -3.60 10.89 -13.04
CA LEU A 141 -3.08 10.36 -14.30
C LEU A 141 -4.02 9.33 -14.95
N PRO A 142 -4.62 8.36 -14.23
CA PRO A 142 -5.67 7.51 -14.79
C PRO A 142 -6.87 8.30 -15.33
N HIS A 143 -7.28 9.37 -14.64
CA HIS A 143 -8.33 10.25 -15.15
C HIS A 143 -7.91 10.94 -16.46
N ALA A 144 -6.68 11.46 -16.53
CA ALA A 144 -6.13 12.06 -17.74
C ALA A 144 -6.05 11.06 -18.91
N VAL A 145 -5.64 9.81 -18.65
CA VAL A 145 -5.65 8.72 -19.65
C VAL A 145 -7.06 8.49 -20.21
N GLY A 146 -8.08 8.48 -19.35
CA GLY A 146 -9.48 8.37 -19.76
C GLY A 146 -9.97 9.56 -20.59
N LEU A 147 -9.56 10.78 -20.23
CA LEU A 147 -9.89 11.99 -20.98
C LEU A 147 -9.26 11.96 -22.39
N LEU A 148 -7.98 11.61 -22.50
CA LEU A 148 -7.27 11.48 -23.78
C LEU A 148 -7.92 10.43 -24.69
N ARG A 149 -8.40 9.33 -24.09
CA ARG A 149 -9.17 8.31 -24.83
C ARG A 149 -10.45 8.89 -25.41
N ARG A 150 -11.28 9.55 -24.60
CA ARG A 150 -12.53 10.19 -25.06
C ARG A 150 -12.28 11.25 -26.13
N MET A 151 -11.21 12.03 -25.99
CA MET A 151 -10.80 13.00 -26.99
C MET A 151 -10.48 12.31 -28.32
N SER A 152 -9.70 11.23 -28.29
CA SER A 152 -9.35 10.47 -29.50
C SER A 152 -10.60 9.89 -30.17
N GLU A 153 -11.49 9.25 -29.39
CA GLU A 153 -12.76 8.68 -29.87
C GLU A 153 -13.67 9.75 -30.51
N ASN A 154 -13.78 10.94 -29.89
CA ASN A 154 -14.59 12.04 -30.43
C ASN A 154 -14.02 12.60 -31.74
N LEU A 155 -12.70 12.69 -31.86
CA LEU A 155 -12.03 13.18 -33.06
C LEU A 155 -12.16 12.17 -34.22
N GLU A 156 -12.01 10.88 -33.94
CA GLU A 156 -12.30 9.81 -34.90
C GLU A 156 -13.76 9.84 -35.36
N ALA A 157 -14.70 10.00 -34.43
CA ALA A 157 -16.12 10.11 -34.74
C ALA A 157 -16.42 11.32 -35.65
N TYR A 158 -15.79 12.46 -35.39
CA TYR A 158 -15.95 13.67 -36.21
C TYR A 158 -15.43 13.47 -37.64
N ILE A 159 -14.27 12.81 -37.81
CA ILE A 159 -13.71 12.50 -39.13
C ILE A 159 -14.57 11.47 -39.86
N SER A 160 -15.14 10.49 -39.13
CA SER A 160 -15.99 9.45 -39.72
C SER A 160 -17.39 9.91 -40.10
N MET A 161 -17.80 11.12 -39.67
CA MET A 161 -19.12 11.66 -39.96
C MET A 161 -19.19 12.00 -41.46
N PRO A 162 -20.08 11.35 -42.24
CA PRO A 162 -20.20 11.66 -43.66
C PRO A 162 -20.69 13.11 -43.81
N PRO A 163 -20.19 13.86 -44.84
CA PRO A 163 -20.70 15.19 -45.11
C PRO A 163 -22.22 15.13 -45.30
N PRO A 164 -22.98 16.12 -44.78
CA PRO A 164 -24.42 16.14 -44.98
C PRO A 164 -24.70 16.03 -46.47
N ASP A 165 -25.59 15.10 -46.84
CA ASP A 165 -26.00 14.88 -48.23
C ASP A 165 -26.78 16.11 -48.71
N LEU A 166 -26.03 17.11 -49.16
CA LEU A 166 -26.53 18.35 -49.73
C LEU A 166 -27.36 18.07 -50.99
N GLY A 167 -27.12 16.95 -51.68
CA GLY A 167 -27.94 16.51 -52.80
C GLY A 167 -29.38 16.20 -52.39
N ARG A 168 -29.56 15.58 -51.21
CA ARG A 168 -30.87 15.27 -50.64
C ARG A 168 -31.59 16.47 -50.01
N LEU A 169 -30.83 17.47 -49.55
CA LEU A 169 -31.38 18.73 -49.02
C LEU A 169 -31.69 19.75 -50.13
N MET A 170 -30.95 19.72 -51.24
CA MET A 170 -31.16 20.59 -52.40
C MET A 170 -32.13 19.99 -53.44
N SER A 171 -32.38 18.69 -53.39
CA SER A 171 -33.56 18.11 -54.05
C SER A 171 -34.81 18.57 -53.31
N ALA A 172 -35.39 19.68 -53.73
CA ALA A 172 -36.75 20.06 -53.33
C ALA A 172 -37.70 18.88 -53.60
N PRO A 173 -38.75 18.65 -52.78
CA PRO A 173 -39.75 17.64 -53.07
C PRO A 173 -40.51 18.05 -54.33
N SER A 174 -40.05 17.61 -55.49
CA SER A 174 -40.79 17.72 -56.75
C SER A 174 -41.81 16.59 -56.80
N ASP A 175 -43.05 16.96 -56.48
CA ASP A 175 -44.33 16.33 -56.82
C ASP A 175 -44.59 14.87 -56.40
N ALA A 176 -45.60 14.68 -55.55
CA ALA A 176 -46.98 14.42 -56.03
C ALA A 176 -47.81 13.81 -54.88
N GLY A 177 -48.97 14.42 -54.63
CA GLY A 177 -49.84 14.10 -53.51
C GLY A 177 -50.44 12.69 -53.53
N SER A 178 -50.65 12.17 -52.32
CA SER A 178 -51.81 11.35 -52.00
C SER A 178 -52.45 11.92 -50.74
N SER A 179 -53.35 12.87 -50.97
CA SER A 179 -54.41 13.19 -50.04
C SER A 179 -55.34 11.99 -49.98
N THR A 180 -55.41 11.29 -48.85
CA THR A 180 -56.64 10.59 -48.45
C THR A 180 -56.82 10.73 -46.96
N ARG A 181 -57.84 11.51 -46.60
CA ARG A 181 -58.43 11.59 -45.27
C ARG A 181 -59.00 10.23 -44.85
N ARG A 182 -58.73 9.89 -43.58
CA ARG A 182 -59.72 9.49 -42.54
C ARG A 182 -60.61 8.28 -42.82
N THR A 183 -60.46 7.24 -42.00
CA THR A 183 -61.54 6.70 -41.13
C THR A 183 -60.94 5.75 -40.10
N GLY A 184 -61.32 5.90 -38.84
CA GLY A 184 -60.83 5.07 -37.74
C GLY A 184 -61.56 3.73 -37.61
N ALA A 185 -60.95 2.80 -36.89
CA ALA A 185 -61.61 1.67 -36.25
C ALA A 185 -60.74 1.09 -35.12
N SER A 186 -61.28 1.20 -33.91
CA SER A 186 -61.22 0.25 -32.79
C SER A 186 -59.88 -0.34 -32.32
N ILE A 187 -59.48 0.14 -31.15
CA ILE A 187 -58.69 -0.57 -30.13
C ILE A 187 -59.49 -1.79 -29.64
N ALA A 188 -58.88 -2.98 -29.68
CA ALA A 188 -59.33 -4.15 -28.93
C ALA A 188 -58.13 -4.96 -28.42
N SER A 189 -58.07 -5.08 -27.10
CA SER A 189 -57.53 -6.15 -26.24
C SER A 189 -56.31 -6.97 -26.68
N ASN A 190 -55.29 -7.03 -25.82
CA ASN A 190 -55.23 -8.15 -24.88
C ASN A 190 -54.42 -7.81 -23.62
N LYS A 191 -55.09 -7.85 -22.46
CA LYS A 191 -54.51 -7.83 -21.12
C LYS A 191 -54.61 -9.27 -20.61
N SER A 192 -53.48 -9.94 -20.44
CA SER A 192 -53.40 -11.21 -19.70
C SER A 192 -52.83 -10.93 -18.32
N GLU A 193 -53.72 -10.77 -17.35
CA GLU A 193 -53.51 -11.12 -15.94
C GLU A 193 -53.97 -12.57 -15.76
N GLU A 194 -53.17 -13.40 -15.11
CA GLU A 194 -53.54 -14.32 -14.02
C GLU A 194 -52.24 -14.96 -13.51
N ALA A 195 -51.80 -14.78 -12.26
CA ALA A 195 -52.42 -15.04 -10.94
C ALA A 195 -51.95 -16.40 -10.36
N GLY A 196 -51.83 -16.43 -9.03
CA GLY A 196 -51.49 -17.62 -8.25
C GLY A 196 -50.30 -17.36 -7.29
N GLU A 197 -50.44 -16.58 -6.21
CA GLU A 197 -50.99 -17.00 -4.89
C GLU A 197 -50.06 -18.05 -4.23
N SER A 198 -49.56 -17.95 -3.00
CA SER A 198 -50.23 -17.64 -1.73
C SER A 198 -49.19 -17.71 -0.56
N GLY A 199 -49.56 -17.20 0.61
CA GLY A 199 -49.01 -17.60 1.93
C GLY A 199 -48.01 -16.60 2.53
N GLU A 200 -48.40 -15.57 3.28
CA GLU A 200 -48.95 -15.59 4.66
C GLU A 200 -47.89 -15.81 5.77
N SER A 201 -47.91 -14.87 6.71
CA SER A 201 -47.56 -14.99 8.14
C SER A 201 -46.25 -14.36 8.62
N GLY A 202 -46.38 -13.62 9.72
CA GLY A 202 -45.32 -13.56 10.73
C GLY A 202 -44.76 -12.18 11.06
N ALA A 203 -45.54 -11.36 11.76
CA ALA A 203 -45.00 -10.30 12.60
C ALA A 203 -44.12 -10.90 13.72
N THR A 204 -43.00 -10.25 14.08
CA THR A 204 -42.65 -9.98 15.48
C THR A 204 -41.55 -8.92 15.62
N LYS A 205 -41.82 -8.06 16.59
CA LYS A 205 -41.00 -7.04 17.23
C LYS A 205 -40.22 -7.72 18.37
N SER A 206 -38.91 -7.47 18.50
CA SER A 206 -38.20 -7.67 19.77
C SER A 206 -37.07 -6.64 19.91
N THR A 207 -37.40 -5.59 20.66
CA THR A 207 -36.55 -4.98 21.67
C THR A 207 -36.21 -6.01 22.73
N GLU A 208 -34.95 -6.11 23.19
CA GLU A 208 -34.67 -6.43 24.59
C GLU A 208 -33.28 -5.91 25.01
N SER A 209 -33.30 -5.27 26.17
CA SER A 209 -32.23 -4.72 26.97
C SER A 209 -31.84 -5.70 28.09
N GLU A 210 -30.85 -5.30 28.88
CA GLU A 210 -30.44 -5.81 30.22
C GLU A 210 -29.32 -6.86 30.20
N ASN A 211 -28.12 -6.62 30.75
CA ASN A 211 -27.68 -6.12 32.07
C ASN A 211 -27.70 -7.19 33.17
N GLU A 212 -26.53 -7.74 33.51
CA GLU A 212 -26.13 -8.28 34.81
C GLU A 212 -24.60 -8.48 34.75
N ARG A 213 -23.80 -7.60 35.38
CA ARG A 213 -23.32 -7.58 36.78
C ARG A 213 -22.39 -8.73 37.19
N ASP A 214 -21.23 -8.29 37.68
CA ASP A 214 -20.46 -8.77 38.84
C ASP A 214 -20.16 -10.27 38.95
N GLU A 215 -18.88 -10.64 38.90
CA GLU A 215 -18.15 -10.95 40.15
C GLU A 215 -16.63 -11.06 39.95
N LYS A 216 -15.95 -10.80 41.06
CA LYS A 216 -14.51 -10.66 41.26
C LYS A 216 -13.79 -12.01 41.24
N ASP A 217 -12.50 -11.95 40.96
CA ASP A 217 -11.37 -12.57 41.69
C ASP A 217 -10.13 -12.40 40.77
N GLY A 218 -8.99 -11.85 41.16
CA GLY A 218 -8.23 -12.04 42.39
C GLY A 218 -6.88 -12.64 42.00
N ASP A 219 -5.84 -11.82 41.84
CA ASP A 219 -4.40 -12.13 41.90
C ASP A 219 -3.64 -10.92 41.30
N SER A 220 -2.89 -10.04 41.98
CA SER A 220 -2.01 -10.16 43.15
C SER A 220 -1.15 -11.40 43.09
N TRP A 221 0.11 -11.30 42.65
CA TRP A 221 1.31 -11.68 43.39
C TRP A 221 2.57 -11.23 42.60
N GLU A 222 3.42 -10.49 43.32
CA GLU A 222 4.90 -10.37 43.24
C GLU A 222 5.62 -9.93 41.95
#